data_AF-A0A950AJG4-F1
#
_entry.id   AF-A0A950AJG4-F1
#
_cell.length_a   1.000
_cell.length_b   1.000
_cell.length_c   1.000
_cell.angle_alpha   90.00
_cell.angle_beta   90.00
_cell.angle_gamma   90.00
#
_symmetry.space_group_name_H-M   'P 1'
#
loop_
_entity.id
_entity.type
_entity.pdbx_description
1 polymer ?
#
loop_
_entity_poly.entity_id
_entity_poly.type
_entity_poly.pdbx_seq_one_letter_code
_entity_poly.pdbx_strand_id
1 'polypeptide(L)'
;MTTEITALGEREILGLAISLEAEDVRIYDDLAEKLRDHFPKLAAILESMGHSVTVNRAPLRHVGGWARAGRFPSEAVVLLQGNHTV
;
A
#
# COMPACT_ATOMS: atom_id res chain seq x y z
N MET A 1 -4.50 15.05 -20.71
CA MET A 1 -5.29 15.53 -19.56
C MET A 1 -4.48 15.25 -18.31
N THR A 2 -3.95 16.29 -17.67
CA THR A 2 -3.38 16.19 -16.32
C THR A 2 -4.50 16.41 -15.33
N THR A 3 -4.95 15.35 -14.67
CA THR A 3 -5.89 15.46 -13.55
C THR A 3 -5.07 15.82 -12.32
N GLU A 4 -5.37 16.96 -11.71
CA GLU A 4 -4.77 17.36 -10.43
C GLU A 4 -5.12 16.32 -9.35
N ILE A 5 -4.17 15.98 -8.46
CA ILE A 5 -4.40 15.00 -7.38
C ILE A 5 -5.56 15.42 -6.47
N THR A 6 -5.82 16.72 -6.36
CA THR A 6 -6.93 17.30 -5.59
C THR A 6 -8.30 17.11 -6.22
N ALA A 7 -8.36 16.69 -7.49
CA ALA A 7 -9.61 16.48 -8.23
C ALA A 7 -10.09 15.02 -8.19
N LEU A 8 -9.41 14.14 -7.45
CA LEU A 8 -9.71 12.71 -7.39
C LEU A 8 -10.80 12.40 -6.36
N GLY A 9 -11.73 11.53 -6.71
CA GLY A 9 -12.71 10.98 -5.78
C GLY A 9 -12.13 9.88 -4.89
N GLU A 10 -12.85 9.49 -3.83
CA GLU A 10 -12.41 8.49 -2.84
C GLU A 10 -11.96 7.15 -3.47
N ARG A 11 -12.64 6.71 -4.52
CA ARG A 11 -12.29 5.48 -5.27
C ARG A 11 -10.96 5.61 -6.00
N GLU A 12 -10.69 6.77 -6.58
CA GLU A 12 -9.48 7.03 -7.35
C GLU A 12 -8.29 7.21 -6.40
N ILE A 13 -8.49 7.90 -5.28
CA ILE A 13 -7.51 8.01 -4.19
C ILE A 13 -7.16 6.63 -3.65
N LEU A 14 -8.15 5.76 -3.40
CA LEU A 14 -7.90 4.39 -2.94
C LEU A 14 -7.16 3.55 -3.99
N GLY A 15 -7.54 3.67 -5.26
CA GLY A 15 -6.87 3.00 -6.37
C GLY A 15 -5.40 3.41 -6.49
N LEU A 16 -5.10 4.70 -6.28
CA LEU A 16 -3.74 5.21 -6.23
C LEU A 16 -2.97 4.68 -5.03
N ALA A 17 -3.56 4.72 -3.83
CA ALA A 17 -2.91 4.19 -2.63
C ALA A 17 -2.53 2.72 -2.80
N ILE A 18 -3.43 1.88 -3.32
CA ILE A 18 -3.13 0.47 -3.61
C ILE A 18 -1.98 0.33 -4.62
N SER A 19 -1.95 1.20 -5.64
CA SER A 19 -0.92 1.16 -6.69
C SER A 19 0.44 1.59 -6.15
N LEU A 20 0.49 2.61 -5.30
CA LEU A 20 1.71 3.07 -4.64
C LEU A 20 2.28 1.99 -3.72
N GLU A 21 1.45 1.38 -2.86
CA GLU A 21 1.89 0.29 -1.99
C GLU A 21 2.39 -0.93 -2.79
N ALA A 22 1.82 -1.20 -3.98
CA ALA A 22 2.32 -2.27 -4.85
C ALA A 22 3.67 -1.93 -5.50
N GLU A 23 3.86 -0.67 -5.87
CA GLU A 23 5.11 -0.18 -6.45
C GLU A 23 6.23 -0.12 -5.40
N ASP A 24 5.92 0.29 -4.17
CA ASP A 24 6.88 0.32 -3.06
C ASP A 24 7.46 -1.07 -2.77
N VAL A 25 6.63 -2.12 -2.76
CA VAL A 25 7.12 -3.52 -2.61
C VAL A 25 8.09 -3.88 -3.72
N ARG A 26 7.73 -3.57 -4.98
CA ARG A 26 8.58 -3.87 -6.13
C ARG A 26 9.93 -3.15 -6.03
N ILE A 27 9.92 -1.88 -5.61
CA ILE A 27 11.14 -1.09 -5.40
C ILE A 27 12.01 -1.69 -4.28
N TYR A 28 11.41 -2.11 -3.17
CA TYR A 28 12.15 -2.71 -2.06
C TYR A 28 12.78 -4.05 -2.45
N ASP A 29 12.06 -4.90 -3.17
CA ASP A 29 12.57 -6.19 -3.65
C ASP A 29 13.74 -5.99 -4.63
N ASP A 30 13.58 -5.11 -5.62
CA ASP A 30 14.62 -4.79 -6.61
C ASP A 30 15.88 -4.23 -5.93
N LEU A 31 15.72 -3.41 -4.89
CA LEU A 31 16.84 -2.82 -4.15
C LEU A 31 17.51 -3.85 -3.23
N ALA A 32 16.73 -4.70 -2.56
CA ALA A 32 17.26 -5.76 -1.72
C ALA A 32 18.11 -6.74 -2.53
N GLU A 33 17.65 -7.13 -3.72
CA GLU A 33 18.40 -8.02 -4.61
C GLU A 33 19.77 -7.44 -4.99
N LYS A 34 19.80 -6.18 -5.43
CA LYS A 34 21.05 -5.51 -5.85
C LYS A 34 22.03 -5.29 -4.70
N LEU A 35 21.54 -5.16 -3.47
CA LEU A 35 22.36 -4.89 -2.30
C LEU A 35 22.78 -6.14 -1.53
N ARG A 36 22.25 -7.33 -1.88
CA ARG A 36 22.42 -8.55 -1.08
C ARG A 36 23.89 -8.95 -0.87
N ASP A 37 24.72 -8.81 -1.91
CA ASP A 37 26.12 -9.23 -1.87
C ASP A 37 27.04 -8.25 -1.13
N HIS A 38 26.71 -6.95 -1.16
CA HIS A 38 27.56 -5.89 -0.60
C HIS A 38 27.08 -5.38 0.76
N PHE A 39 25.76 -5.40 1.00
CA PHE A 39 25.11 -4.84 2.19
C PHE A 39 23.95 -5.75 2.67
N PRO A 40 24.22 -6.99 3.11
CA PRO A 40 23.20 -7.98 3.42
C PRO A 40 22.24 -7.57 4.54
N LYS A 41 22.70 -6.76 5.50
CA LYS A 41 21.83 -6.23 6.58
C LYS A 41 20.80 -5.22 6.05
N LEU A 42 21.19 -4.39 5.10
CA LEU A 42 20.28 -3.42 4.48
C LEU A 42 19.29 -4.14 3.56
N ALA A 43 19.74 -5.15 2.80
CA ALA A 43 18.86 -6.00 2.02
C ALA A 43 17.78 -6.68 2.89
N ALA A 44 18.14 -7.23 4.05
CA ALA A 44 17.18 -7.85 4.97
C ALA A 44 16.16 -6.84 5.55
N ILE A 45 16.58 -5.60 5.81
CA ILE A 45 15.67 -4.53 6.23
C ILE A 45 14.66 -4.21 5.11
N LEU A 46 15.12 -4.07 3.87
CA LEU A 46 14.27 -3.80 2.72
C LEU A 46 13.27 -4.93 2.45
N GLU A 47 13.69 -6.19 2.56
CA GLU A 47 12.81 -7.36 2.47
C GLU A 47 11.74 -7.36 3.59
N SER A 48 12.13 -6.98 4.82
CA SER A 48 11.17 -6.83 5.92
C SER A 48 10.17 -5.69 5.69
N MET A 49 10.60 -4.60 5.04
CA MET A 49 9.73 -3.47 4.69
C MET A 49 8.71 -3.87 3.62
N GLY A 50 9.13 -4.59 2.57
CA GLY A 50 8.21 -5.14 1.57
C GLY A 50 7.14 -6.07 2.16
N HIS A 51 7.52 -6.92 3.12
CA HIS A 51 6.56 -7.76 3.85
C HIS A 51 5.56 -6.93 4.68
N SER A 52 6.03 -5.87 5.33
CA SER A 52 5.18 -5.00 6.16
C SER A 52 4.15 -4.24 5.33
N VAL A 53 4.54 -3.77 4.14
CA VAL A 53 3.62 -3.16 3.16
C VAL A 53 2.55 -4.16 2.68
N THR A 54 2.93 -5.44 2.51
CA THR A 54 1.99 -6.48 2.09
C THR A 54 0.86 -6.70 3.11
N VAL A 55 1.14 -6.50 4.40
CA VAL A 55 0.15 -6.52 5.48
C VAL A 55 -0.76 -5.31 5.43
N ASN A 56 -0.21 -4.10 5.21
CA ASN A 56 -0.98 -2.86 5.04
C ASN A 56 -1.90 -2.89 3.80
N ARG A 57 -1.55 -3.69 2.78
CA ARG A 57 -2.36 -3.87 1.56
C ARG A 57 -3.60 -4.75 1.76
N ALA A 58 -3.65 -5.60 2.78
CA ALA A 58 -4.77 -6.52 2.99
C ALA A 58 -6.10 -5.78 3.31
N PRO A 59 -6.13 -4.78 4.20
CA PRO A 59 -7.29 -3.91 4.39
C PRO A 59 -7.70 -3.17 3.11
N LEU A 60 -6.75 -2.59 2.37
CA LEU A 60 -7.03 -1.84 1.14
C LEU A 60 -7.64 -2.72 0.03
N ARG A 61 -7.16 -3.95 -0.14
CA ARG A 61 -7.75 -4.92 -1.09
C ARG A 61 -9.16 -5.33 -0.70
N HIS A 62 -9.41 -5.49 0.60
CA HIS A 62 -10.75 -5.75 1.11
C HIS A 62 -11.67 -4.58 0.73
N VAL A 63 -11.29 -3.33 1.07
CA VAL A 63 -12.01 -2.08 0.72
C VAL A 63 -12.22 -1.91 -0.80
N GLY A 64 -11.25 -2.28 -1.63
CA GLY A 64 -11.40 -2.30 -3.10
C GLY A 64 -12.44 -3.30 -3.61
N GLY A 65 -12.73 -4.37 -2.86
CA GLY A 65 -13.85 -5.28 -3.13
C GLY A 65 -15.22 -4.63 -2.91
N TRP A 66 -15.35 -3.84 -1.84
CA TRP A 66 -16.54 -3.05 -1.52
C TRP A 66 -16.80 -1.95 -2.56
N ALA A 67 -15.72 -1.34 -3.07
CA ALA A 67 -15.77 -0.43 -4.21
C ALA A 67 -16.47 -1.06 -5.42
N ARG A 68 -16.02 -2.24 -5.86
CA ARG A 68 -16.62 -2.94 -7.01
C ARG A 68 -18.07 -3.34 -6.77
N ALA A 69 -18.48 -3.56 -5.53
CA ALA A 69 -19.84 -3.92 -5.15
C ALA A 69 -20.81 -2.72 -4.96
N GLY A 70 -20.33 -1.47 -5.14
CA GLY A 70 -21.18 -0.27 -5.01
C GLY A 70 -21.60 0.06 -3.57
N ARG A 71 -21.07 -0.63 -2.57
CA ARG A 71 -21.34 -0.38 -1.14
C ARG A 71 -20.03 0.05 -0.50
N PHE A 72 -19.78 1.35 -0.38
CA PHE A 72 -18.69 1.86 0.43
C PHE A 72 -19.24 2.21 1.82
N PRO A 73 -18.91 1.42 2.86
CA PRO A 73 -19.18 1.83 4.22
C PRO A 73 -18.34 3.06 4.58
N SER A 74 -18.93 4.09 5.18
CA SER A 74 -18.24 5.29 5.66
C SER A 74 -17.17 4.98 6.71
N GLU A 75 -17.26 3.81 7.38
CA GLU A 75 -16.28 3.30 8.32
C GLU A 75 -15.06 2.62 7.67
N ALA A 76 -15.02 2.45 6.34
CA ALA A 76 -13.88 1.82 5.66
C ALA A 76 -12.55 2.59 5.84
N VAL A 77 -12.63 3.91 6.04
CA VAL A 77 -11.47 4.76 6.38
C VAL A 77 -10.90 4.41 7.75
N VAL A 78 -11.74 3.92 8.69
CA VAL A 78 -11.33 3.54 10.04
C VAL A 78 -10.50 2.26 10.06
N LEU A 79 -10.68 1.37 9.08
CA LEU A 79 -9.89 0.14 8.94
C LEU A 79 -8.47 0.37 8.37
N LEU A 80 -8.19 1.59 7.86
CA LEU A 80 -6.88 1.98 7.32
C LEU A 80 -5.94 2.54 8.39
N GLN A 81 -6.49 2.98 9.52
CA GLN A 81 -5.72 3.30 10.72
C GLN A 81 -5.69 2.00 11.53
N GLY A 82 -4.60 1.25 11.44
CA GLY A 82 -4.37 0.12 12.33
C GLY A 82 -4.73 0.51 13.76
N ASN A 83 -5.47 -0.36 14.43
CA ASN A 83 -5.98 -0.17 15.79
C ASN A 83 -4.81 0.08 16.77
N HIS A 84 -4.31 1.32 16.83
CA HIS A 84 -3.37 1.80 17.82
C HIS A 84 -4.17 2.25 19.04
N THR A 85 -4.66 1.27 19.78
CA THR A 85 -5.01 1.50 21.19
C THR A 85 -3.68 1.50 21.96
N VAL A 86 -3.26 2.67 22.44
CA VAL A 86 -2.32 2.78 23.57
C VAL A 86 -3.11 2.68 24.86
#